data_AF-A0A9E1P919-F1
#
_entry.id   AF-A0A9E1P919-F1
#
_cell.length_a   1.000
_cell.length_b   1.000
_cell.length_c   1.000
_cell.angle_alpha   90.00
_cell.angle_beta   90.00
_cell.angle_gamma   90.00
#
_symmetry.space_group_name_H-M   'P 1'
#
loop_
_entity.id
_entity.type
_entity.pdbx_description
1 polymer ?
#
loop_
_entity_poly.entity_id
_entity_poly.type
_entity_poly.pdbx_seq_one_letter_code
_entity_poly.pdbx_strand_id
1 'polypeptide(L)'
;MNQLNSILTAGLLLSATVTAADAAEINQLSETEKAEGWRLLFDGESTSGWKGYKRDDAPGTWEVIDGALLMNGAERDRDRGDLLFGQQFGDFHLKLEWKISEGGNSGIFYRGIEAPELNVIYQSAPEMQVLDNDRHPDAKMGVDGNRTAGSLYDL
;
A
#
# COMPACT_ATOMS: atom_id res chain seq x y z
N MET A 1 -28.40 -62.10 41.32
CA MET A 1 -29.15 -61.74 40.10
C MET A 1 -29.38 -60.24 40.14
N ASN A 2 -28.98 -59.56 39.06
CA ASN A 2 -28.78 -58.12 38.94
C ASN A 2 -30.03 -57.27 39.21
N GLN A 3 -29.81 -56.07 39.78
CA GLN A 3 -30.63 -54.90 39.52
C GLN A 3 -29.71 -53.72 39.18
N LEU A 4 -30.01 -53.09 38.05
CA LEU A 4 -29.28 -51.96 37.46
C LEU A 4 -29.56 -50.66 38.23
N ASN A 5 -28.53 -49.81 38.38
CA ASN A 5 -28.71 -48.37 38.60
C ASN A 5 -28.26 -47.62 37.35
N SER A 6 -29.20 -46.93 36.69
CA SER A 6 -28.92 -45.95 35.64
C SER A 6 -28.45 -44.64 36.26
N ILE A 7 -27.27 -44.15 35.84
CA ILE A 7 -26.83 -42.78 36.12
C ILE A 7 -26.97 -41.99 34.82
N LEU A 8 -27.87 -41.00 34.80
CA LEU A 8 -27.90 -39.96 33.77
C LEU A 8 -26.78 -38.96 34.08
N THR A 9 -25.79 -38.85 33.19
CA THR A 9 -24.81 -37.77 33.23
C THR A 9 -25.32 -36.61 32.40
N ALA A 10 -25.65 -35.49 33.04
CA ALA A 10 -25.94 -34.22 32.36
C ALA A 10 -24.62 -33.59 31.89
N GLY A 11 -24.41 -33.51 30.58
CA GLY A 11 -23.26 -32.82 30.00
C GLY A 11 -23.52 -31.31 29.95
N LEU A 12 -22.72 -30.54 30.67
CA LEU A 12 -22.70 -29.08 30.59
C LEU A 12 -21.89 -28.66 29.34
N LEU A 13 -22.59 -28.19 28.30
CA LEU A 13 -21.95 -27.60 27.11
C LEU A 13 -21.52 -26.16 27.44
N LEU A 14 -20.22 -25.97 27.67
CA LEU A 14 -19.61 -24.65 27.78
C LEU A 14 -19.37 -24.11 26.36
N SER A 15 -20.25 -23.24 25.88
CA SER A 15 -20.06 -22.55 24.59
C SER A 15 -19.00 -21.47 24.77
N ALA A 16 -17.76 -21.73 24.36
CA ALA A 16 -16.75 -20.70 24.21
C ALA A 16 -17.13 -19.81 23.01
N THR A 17 -17.55 -18.58 23.28
CA THR A 17 -17.68 -17.54 22.25
C THR A 17 -16.28 -17.16 21.77
N VAL A 18 -15.93 -17.56 20.55
CA VAL A 18 -14.79 -16.99 19.84
C VAL A 18 -15.17 -15.55 19.51
N THR A 19 -14.56 -14.59 20.19
CA THR A 19 -14.61 -13.19 19.75
C THR A 19 -13.82 -13.11 18.44
N ALA A 20 -14.50 -12.83 17.34
CA ALA A 20 -13.83 -12.44 16.11
C ALA A 20 -12.97 -11.22 16.43
N ALA A 21 -11.65 -11.36 16.30
CA ALA A 21 -10.77 -10.21 16.28
C ALA A 21 -11.22 -9.32 15.12
N ASP A 22 -11.43 -8.02 15.39
CA ASP A 22 -11.75 -7.02 14.37
C ASP A 22 -10.80 -7.19 13.19
N ALA A 23 -11.33 -7.62 12.04
CA ALA A 23 -10.62 -7.45 10.79
C ALA A 23 -10.57 -5.95 10.55
N ALA A 24 -9.39 -5.34 10.65
CA ALA A 24 -9.22 -3.92 10.38
C ALA A 24 -9.78 -3.62 8.97
N GLU A 25 -10.75 -2.72 8.88
CA GLU A 25 -11.23 -2.26 7.58
C GLU A 25 -10.10 -1.52 6.85
N ILE A 26 -9.97 -1.78 5.56
CA ILE A 26 -8.93 -1.14 4.74
C ILE A 26 -9.11 0.39 4.75
N ASN A 27 -8.01 1.12 4.71
CA ASN A 27 -7.99 2.59 4.72
C ASN A 27 -8.68 3.22 5.94
N GLN A 28 -8.63 2.57 7.10
CA GLN A 28 -9.03 3.16 8.37
C GLN A 28 -7.90 3.00 9.39
N LEU A 29 -7.69 4.03 10.21
CA LEU A 29 -6.76 3.92 11.33
C LEU A 29 -7.41 3.16 12.48
N SER A 30 -6.71 2.17 13.01
CA SER A 30 -7.06 1.56 14.29
C SER A 30 -6.98 2.57 15.45
N GLU A 31 -7.63 2.28 16.57
CA GLU A 31 -7.53 3.12 17.76
C GLU A 31 -6.08 3.25 18.27
N THR A 32 -5.29 2.19 18.14
CA THR A 32 -3.86 2.21 18.45
C THR A 32 -3.11 3.16 17.51
N GLU A 33 -3.35 3.08 16.20
CA GLU A 33 -2.69 3.96 15.23
C GLU A 33 -3.06 5.43 15.46
N LYS A 34 -4.32 5.72 15.77
CA LYS A 34 -4.75 7.07 16.17
C LYS A 34 -4.01 7.55 17.43
N ALA A 35 -3.90 6.71 18.45
CA ALA A 35 -3.21 7.04 19.70
C ALA A 35 -1.70 7.25 19.52
N GLU A 36 -1.08 6.53 18.58
CA GLU A 36 0.32 6.69 18.18
C GLU A 36 0.56 7.90 17.26
N GLY A 37 -0.50 8.58 16.83
CA GLY A 37 -0.43 9.79 16.00
C GLY A 37 -0.27 9.51 14.50
N TRP A 38 -0.63 8.31 14.03
CA TRP A 38 -0.68 8.04 12.60
C TRP A 38 -1.71 8.93 11.92
N ARG A 39 -1.40 9.29 10.68
CA ARG A 39 -2.28 10.04 9.79
C ARG A 39 -2.59 9.20 8.57
N LEU A 40 -3.88 9.10 8.27
CA LEU A 40 -4.33 8.48 7.03
C LEU A 40 -4.03 9.40 5.85
N LEU A 41 -3.33 8.88 4.84
CA LEU A 41 -3.00 9.62 3.60
C LEU A 41 -3.96 9.33 2.45
N PHE A 42 -4.68 8.20 2.52
CA PHE A 42 -5.66 7.81 1.52
C PHE A 42 -6.88 7.19 2.20
N ASP A 43 -8.06 7.70 1.85
CA ASP A 43 -9.35 7.34 2.45
C ASP A 43 -9.98 6.08 1.85
N GLY A 44 -9.44 5.58 0.73
CA GLY A 44 -10.04 4.46 -0.01
C GLY A 44 -11.10 4.87 -1.03
N GLU A 45 -11.45 6.16 -1.12
CA GLU A 45 -12.62 6.63 -1.86
C GLU A 45 -12.25 7.64 -2.94
N SER A 46 -11.22 8.46 -2.71
CA SER A 46 -10.91 9.58 -3.60
C SER A 46 -9.43 9.89 -3.68
N THR A 47 -9.03 10.61 -4.73
CA THR A 47 -7.69 11.20 -4.85
C THR A 47 -7.56 12.52 -4.07
N SER A 48 -8.43 12.78 -3.09
CA SER A 48 -8.37 13.98 -2.27
C SER A 48 -7.03 14.08 -1.54
N GLY A 49 -6.38 15.23 -1.64
CA GLY A 49 -5.05 15.45 -1.09
C GLY A 49 -3.91 14.92 -1.98
N TRP A 50 -4.22 14.25 -3.09
CA TRP A 50 -3.24 13.81 -4.08
C TRP A 50 -3.26 14.70 -5.32
N LYS A 51 -2.09 14.86 -5.94
CA LYS A 51 -1.89 15.60 -7.19
C LYS A 51 -0.81 14.94 -8.03
N GLY A 52 -0.78 15.20 -9.33
CA GLY A 52 0.34 14.78 -10.16
C GLY A 52 1.58 15.64 -9.93
N TYR A 53 2.76 15.10 -10.26
CA TYR A 53 3.99 15.88 -10.32
C TYR A 53 3.83 17.05 -11.31
N LYS A 54 4.13 18.26 -10.86
CA LYS A 54 4.03 19.56 -11.56
C LYS A 54 2.62 19.97 -12.00
N ARG A 55 1.59 19.54 -11.29
CA ARG A 55 0.18 19.92 -11.55
C ARG A 55 -0.66 19.86 -10.27
N ASP A 56 -1.90 20.35 -10.29
CA ASP A 56 -2.74 20.47 -9.09
C ASP A 56 -3.86 19.42 -9.00
N ASP A 57 -4.02 18.62 -10.05
CA ASP A 57 -4.96 17.51 -10.13
C ASP A 57 -4.23 16.16 -10.24
N ALA A 58 -4.89 15.07 -9.83
CA ALA A 58 -4.37 13.73 -10.04
C ALA A 58 -4.41 13.37 -11.54
N PRO A 59 -3.36 12.75 -12.12
CA PRO A 59 -3.39 12.31 -13.51
C PRO A 59 -4.54 11.32 -13.73
N GLY A 60 -5.23 11.41 -14.86
CA GLY A 60 -6.41 10.59 -15.16
C GLY A 60 -6.18 9.08 -15.28
N THR A 61 -4.95 8.60 -15.13
CA THR A 61 -4.59 7.17 -15.03
C THR A 61 -4.54 6.67 -13.58
N TRP A 62 -4.57 7.54 -12.59
CA TRP A 62 -4.73 7.16 -11.18
C TRP A 62 -6.22 7.07 -10.84
N GLU A 63 -6.69 5.84 -10.66
CA GLU A 63 -8.08 5.49 -10.42
C GLU A 63 -8.22 4.91 -9.01
N VAL A 64 -9.35 5.15 -8.35
CA VAL A 64 -9.69 4.46 -7.09
C VAL A 64 -10.53 3.23 -7.42
N ILE A 65 -10.00 2.05 -7.17
CA ILE A 65 -10.68 0.76 -7.43
C ILE A 65 -10.56 -0.11 -6.18
N ASP A 66 -11.70 -0.61 -5.69
CA ASP A 66 -11.78 -1.51 -4.52
C ASP A 66 -11.00 -1.01 -3.29
N GLY A 67 -11.04 0.30 -3.03
CA GLY A 67 -10.31 0.89 -1.91
C GLY A 67 -8.80 1.04 -2.14
N ALA A 68 -8.31 0.99 -3.38
CA ALA A 68 -6.89 1.17 -3.70
C ALA A 68 -6.67 2.27 -4.74
N LEU A 69 -5.56 3.01 -4.61
CA LEU A 69 -5.03 3.86 -5.69
C LEU A 69 -4.34 2.98 -6.73
N LEU A 70 -4.96 2.84 -7.91
CA LEU A 70 -4.47 2.05 -9.01
C LEU A 70 -3.93 2.95 -10.13
N MET A 71 -2.68 2.74 -10.52
CA MET A 71 -2.15 3.28 -11.78
C MET A 71 -2.58 2.38 -12.95
N ASN A 72 -3.52 2.85 -13.75
CA ASN A 72 -4.00 2.17 -14.95
C ASN A 72 -3.12 2.51 -16.17
N GLY A 73 -2.04 1.73 -16.33
CA GLY A 73 -1.04 1.93 -17.39
C GLY A 73 -1.31 1.25 -18.73
N ALA A 74 -2.49 0.64 -18.93
CA ALA A 74 -2.77 -0.23 -20.09
C ALA A 74 -2.72 0.50 -21.44
N GLU A 75 -3.09 1.78 -21.46
CA GLU A 75 -3.10 2.62 -22.67
C GLU A 75 -2.02 3.70 -22.58
N ARG A 76 -1.27 3.86 -23.67
CA ARG A 76 -0.12 4.79 -23.72
C ARG A 76 -0.53 6.25 -23.86
N ASP A 77 -1.68 6.52 -24.47
CA ASP A 77 -2.12 7.89 -24.81
C ASP A 77 -3.00 8.53 -23.71
N ARG A 78 -3.09 7.89 -22.53
CA ARG A 78 -3.83 8.43 -21.38
C ARG A 78 -3.00 9.43 -20.59
N ASP A 79 -3.71 10.27 -19.82
CA ASP A 79 -3.12 11.26 -18.91
C ASP A 79 -2.31 10.60 -17.79
N ARG A 80 -0.99 10.57 -17.97
CA ARG A 80 -0.01 9.86 -17.11
C ARG A 80 0.81 10.84 -16.26
N GLY A 81 1.32 10.32 -15.16
CA GLY A 81 2.28 11.04 -14.32
C GLY A 81 2.45 10.37 -12.97
N ASP A 82 3.54 10.72 -12.28
CA ASP A 82 3.76 10.31 -10.90
C ASP A 82 2.76 11.02 -9.97
N LEU A 83 2.22 10.29 -8.99
CA LEU A 83 1.28 10.82 -8.01
C LEU A 83 2.00 11.22 -6.73
N LEU A 84 1.69 12.41 -6.23
CA LEU A 84 2.23 13.01 -5.03
C LEU A 84 1.09 13.23 -4.03
N PHE A 85 1.36 13.01 -2.75
CA PHE A 85 0.55 13.62 -1.72
C PHE A 85 0.89 15.11 -1.64
N GLY A 86 -0.10 15.99 -1.73
CA GLY A 86 0.09 17.43 -1.92
C GLY A 86 0.75 18.17 -0.76
N GLN A 87 1.01 17.49 0.36
CA GLN A 87 1.72 18.04 1.51
C GLN A 87 3.13 17.45 1.64
N GLN A 88 4.10 18.31 1.94
CA GLN A 88 5.46 17.90 2.28
C GLN A 88 5.57 17.47 3.75
N PHE A 89 6.41 16.46 4.00
CA PHE A 89 6.70 15.94 5.33
C PHE A 89 8.18 16.11 5.67
N GLY A 90 8.47 16.37 6.95
CA GLY A 90 9.82 16.37 7.50
C GLY A 90 10.28 14.95 7.83
N ASP A 91 10.44 14.66 9.12
CA ASP A 91 10.64 13.29 9.58
C ASP A 91 9.32 12.55 9.66
N PHE A 92 9.29 11.32 9.16
CA PHE A 92 8.09 10.50 9.10
C PHE A 92 8.43 9.01 9.14
N HIS A 93 7.41 8.22 9.50
CA HIS A 93 7.35 6.79 9.23
C HIS A 93 6.18 6.57 8.27
N LEU A 94 6.46 5.95 7.11
CA LEU A 94 5.44 5.63 6.12
C LEU A 94 5.12 4.13 6.21
N LYS A 95 3.83 3.81 6.31
CA LYS A 95 3.29 2.45 6.26
C LYS A 95 2.26 2.40 5.13
N LEU A 96 2.41 1.43 4.25
CA LEU A 96 1.51 1.18 3.12
C LEU A 96 1.58 -0.29 2.70
N GLU A 97 0.62 -0.69 1.88
CA GLU A 97 0.65 -1.95 1.14
C GLU A 97 0.67 -1.64 -0.36
N TRP A 98 1.29 -2.51 -1.15
CA TRP A 98 1.32 -2.39 -2.60
C TRP A 98 1.09 -3.75 -3.25
N LYS A 99 0.58 -3.71 -4.48
CA LYS A 99 0.42 -4.87 -5.34
C LYS A 99 0.81 -4.47 -6.76
N ILE A 100 1.43 -5.39 -7.47
CA ILE A 100 1.89 -5.17 -8.85
C ILE A 100 1.33 -6.25 -9.77
N SER A 101 1.14 -5.90 -11.04
CA SER A 101 0.79 -6.87 -12.09
C SER A 101 1.99 -7.76 -12.45
N GLU A 102 1.72 -8.89 -13.10
CA GLU A 102 2.79 -9.72 -13.68
C GLU A 102 3.69 -8.89 -14.59
N GLY A 103 5.01 -8.93 -14.35
CA GLY A 103 6.00 -8.14 -15.05
C GLY A 103 5.85 -6.63 -14.91
N GLY A 104 5.15 -6.14 -13.88
CA GLY A 104 4.98 -4.70 -13.64
C GLY A 104 6.18 -4.05 -12.95
N ASN A 105 6.24 -2.72 -13.05
CA ASN A 105 7.27 -1.86 -12.49
C ASN A 105 6.64 -0.53 -12.05
N SER A 106 6.98 -0.09 -10.84
CA SER A 106 6.56 1.16 -10.23
C SER A 106 7.59 1.57 -9.17
N GLY A 107 7.30 2.59 -8.37
CA GLY A 107 8.19 3.03 -7.31
C GLY A 107 7.44 3.82 -6.25
N ILE A 108 7.97 3.80 -5.03
CA ILE A 108 7.55 4.68 -3.94
C ILE A 108 8.64 5.71 -3.73
N PHE A 109 8.35 6.92 -4.18
CA PHE A 109 9.23 8.07 -4.00
C PHE A 109 8.99 8.72 -2.65
N TYR A 110 10.07 9.20 -2.03
CA TYR A 110 10.00 9.97 -0.80
C TYR A 110 11.00 11.11 -0.82
N ARG A 111 10.70 12.19 -0.08
CA ARG A 111 11.54 13.40 0.01
C ARG A 111 11.86 14.06 -1.36
N GLY A 112 11.07 13.79 -2.39
CA GLY A 112 11.15 14.47 -3.67
C GLY A 112 10.69 15.92 -3.59
N ILE A 113 11.20 16.74 -4.51
CA ILE A 113 10.85 18.15 -4.62
C ILE A 113 10.36 18.48 -6.03
N GLU A 114 9.47 19.46 -6.13
CA GLU A 114 9.12 20.10 -7.39
C GLU A 114 9.96 21.38 -7.53
N ALA A 115 10.87 21.40 -8.51
CA ALA A 115 11.64 22.60 -8.86
C ALA A 115 11.57 22.86 -10.37
N PRO A 116 11.71 24.13 -10.83
CA PRO A 116 11.61 24.48 -12.24
C PRO A 116 12.49 23.60 -13.15
N GLU A 117 13.71 23.30 -12.72
CA GLU A 117 14.74 22.53 -13.43
C GLU A 117 14.55 21.01 -13.41
N LEU A 118 13.66 20.48 -12.56
CA LEU A 118 13.44 19.04 -12.39
C LEU A 118 12.20 18.58 -13.15
N ASN A 119 12.38 17.85 -14.25
CA ASN A 119 11.26 17.45 -15.11
C ASN A 119 10.51 16.21 -14.62
N VAL A 120 11.13 15.40 -13.76
CA VAL A 120 10.57 14.14 -13.25
C VAL A 120 11.04 13.89 -11.82
N ILE A 121 10.22 13.20 -11.03
CA ILE A 121 10.40 13.09 -9.57
C ILE A 121 11.72 12.40 -9.17
N TYR A 122 12.13 11.36 -9.93
CA TYR A 122 13.34 10.58 -9.65
C TYR A 122 14.64 11.39 -9.75
N GLN A 123 14.61 12.59 -10.32
CA GLN A 123 15.78 13.48 -10.34
C GLN A 123 16.11 14.05 -8.95
N SER A 124 15.18 13.97 -8.00
CA SER A 124 15.39 14.46 -6.62
C SER A 124 14.98 13.48 -5.53
N ALA A 125 14.04 12.58 -5.80
CA ALA A 125 13.51 11.65 -4.81
C ALA A 125 14.29 10.33 -4.81
N PRO A 126 14.78 9.87 -3.65
CA PRO A 126 15.02 8.46 -3.43
C PRO A 126 13.78 7.61 -3.75
N GLU A 127 14.03 6.39 -4.23
CA GLU A 127 12.99 5.46 -4.68
C GLU A 127 13.13 4.12 -3.96
N MET A 128 12.06 3.70 -3.28
CA MET A 128 11.89 2.29 -2.96
C MET A 128 11.25 1.59 -4.16
N GLN A 129 11.98 0.66 -4.75
CA GLN A 129 11.56 -0.05 -5.97
C GLN A 129 10.31 -0.93 -5.70
N VAL A 130 9.33 -0.89 -6.61
CA VAL A 130 8.15 -1.76 -6.62
C VAL A 130 8.13 -2.56 -7.93
N LEU A 131 8.49 -3.83 -7.85
CA LEU A 131 8.76 -4.64 -9.03
C LEU A 131 8.19 -6.06 -8.91
N ASP A 132 7.75 -6.63 -10.03
CA ASP A 132 7.71 -8.08 -10.17
C ASP A 132 9.14 -8.60 -10.41
N ASN A 133 9.79 -9.05 -9.33
CA ASN A 133 11.15 -9.56 -9.36
C ASN A 133 11.32 -10.81 -10.24
N ASP A 134 10.28 -11.62 -10.38
CA ASP A 134 10.36 -12.89 -11.10
C ASP A 134 10.30 -12.67 -12.61
N ARG A 135 9.53 -11.66 -13.05
CA ARG A 135 9.21 -11.47 -14.47
C ARG A 135 9.78 -10.20 -15.09
N HIS A 136 9.95 -9.11 -14.34
CA HIS A 136 10.44 -7.87 -14.92
C HIS A 136 11.95 -7.96 -15.21
N PRO A 137 12.41 -7.63 -16.43
CA PRO A 137 13.82 -7.79 -16.82
C PRO A 137 14.79 -6.96 -15.97
N ASP A 138 14.34 -5.82 -15.46
CA ASP A 138 15.17 -4.90 -14.66
C ASP A 138 15.64 -5.48 -13.32
N ALA A 139 14.95 -6.53 -12.82
CA ALA A 139 15.40 -7.30 -11.65
C ALA A 139 16.82 -7.90 -11.83
N LYS A 140 17.31 -7.99 -13.07
CA LYS A 140 18.62 -8.56 -13.44
C LYS A 140 19.64 -7.51 -13.91
N MET A 141 19.27 -6.22 -13.97
CA MET A 141 20.04 -5.19 -14.65
C MET A 141 20.90 -4.32 -13.71
N GLY A 142 20.81 -4.54 -12.40
CA GLY A 142 21.58 -3.82 -11.37
C GLY A 142 22.81 -4.58 -10.85
N VAL A 143 23.32 -4.15 -9.70
CA VAL A 143 24.42 -4.79 -8.96
C VAL A 143 23.84 -5.43 -7.70
N ASP A 144 24.18 -6.70 -7.44
CA ASP A 144 23.76 -7.44 -6.23
C ASP A 144 22.24 -7.38 -5.93
N GLY A 145 21.41 -7.27 -6.96
CA GLY A 145 19.95 -7.22 -6.83
C GLY A 145 19.38 -5.87 -6.42
N ASN A 146 20.16 -4.77 -6.46
CA ASN A 146 19.73 -3.42 -6.04
C ASN A 146 18.65 -2.75 -6.92
N ARG A 147 18.07 -3.48 -7.87
CA ARG A 147 16.89 -3.09 -8.66
C ARG A 147 15.66 -3.96 -8.40
N THR A 148 15.71 -4.81 -7.37
CA THR A 148 14.55 -5.65 -6.97
C THR A 148 13.64 -4.90 -5.99
N ALA A 149 12.40 -5.36 -5.85
CA ALA A 149 11.40 -4.78 -4.95
C ALA A 149 11.93 -4.59 -3.51
N GLY A 150 11.70 -3.42 -2.93
CA GLY A 150 12.18 -3.03 -1.61
C GLY A 150 13.59 -2.44 -1.58
N SER A 151 14.34 -2.50 -2.69
CA SER A 151 15.66 -1.85 -2.78
C SER A 151 15.53 -0.33 -2.84
N LEU A 152 16.57 0.37 -2.38
CA LEU A 152 16.83 1.73 -2.84
C LEU A 152 17.35 1.63 -4.28
N TYR A 153 16.55 2.05 -5.25
CA TYR A 153 16.78 1.73 -6.65
C TYR A 153 18.15 2.19 -7.17
N ASP A 154 18.96 1.24 -7.65
CA ASP A 154 20.25 1.43 -8.33
C ASP A 154 21.33 2.20 -7.53
N LEU A 155 21.20 2.26 -6.20
CA LEU A 155 22.19 2.82 -5.27
C LEU A 155 22.92 1.75 -4.44
#